data_AF-A0A1Y2R2C7-F1
#
_entry.id   AF-A0A1Y2R2C7-F1
#
_cell.length_a   1.000
_cell.length_b   1.000
_cell.length_c   1.000
_cell.angle_alpha   90.00
_cell.angle_beta   90.00
_cell.angle_gamma   90.00
#
_symmetry.space_group_name_H-M   'P 1'
#
loop_
_entity.id
_entity.type
_entity.pdbx_description
1 polymer ?
#
loop_
_entity_poly.entity_id
_entity_poly.type
_entity_poly.pdbx_seq_one_letter_code
_entity_poly.pdbx_strand_id
1 'polypeptide(L)'
;MNKKGMENSIRSLANLYTVVIAAALSVAVISTIDINAGLTSISGVSMLLFVAFLATLFPFFHGALRHLDDVYIENENAHVSRSALIIDFALLFMHALVFLALSQLLKKPSDFAWLLIGVLTVDVVWGLFTSFGASSGSKLSAEAKWTIINFVFIVVVLAYLVANDIYVGSMESPIRLAGLLAIAALARSVIDYLWCRDFYFPK
;
A
#
# COMPACT_ATOMS: atom_id res chain seq x y z
N MET A 1 2.62 -7.67 -29.85
CA MET A 1 3.62 -6.65 -29.48
C MET A 1 4.93 -7.40 -29.30
N ASN A 2 6.06 -6.89 -29.80
CA ASN A 2 7.33 -7.57 -29.52
C ASN A 2 7.63 -7.47 -28.01
N LYS A 3 8.31 -8.47 -27.44
CA LYS A 3 8.61 -8.55 -25.99
C LYS A 3 9.25 -7.25 -25.48
N LYS A 4 10.21 -6.72 -26.24
CA LYS A 4 10.90 -5.45 -25.97
C LYS A 4 9.97 -4.24 -25.84
N GLY A 5 8.93 -4.14 -26.67
CA GLY A 5 7.95 -3.06 -26.60
C GLY A 5 7.13 -3.13 -25.31
N MET A 6 6.78 -4.33 -24.87
CA MET A 6 6.05 -4.55 -23.61
C MET A 6 6.89 -4.15 -22.40
N GLU A 7 8.13 -4.61 -22.34
CA GLU A 7 9.08 -4.25 -21.28
C GLU A 7 9.27 -2.73 -21.20
N ASN A 8 9.40 -2.05 -22.34
CA ASN A 8 9.50 -0.59 -22.37
C ASN A 8 8.25 0.11 -21.83
N SER A 9 7.05 -0.39 -22.18
CA SER A 9 5.80 0.13 -21.63
C SER A 9 5.75 -0.07 -20.11
N ILE A 10 6.04 -1.28 -19.61
CA ILE A 10 6.05 -1.57 -18.17
C ILE A 10 7.02 -0.68 -17.43
N ARG A 11 8.25 -0.51 -17.95
CA ARG A 11 9.26 0.40 -17.36
C ARG A 11 8.76 1.85 -17.31
N SER A 12 8.13 2.33 -18.38
CA SER A 12 7.56 3.69 -18.40
C SER A 12 6.46 3.85 -17.35
N LEU A 13 5.62 2.84 -17.18
CA LEU A 13 4.53 2.83 -16.21
C LEU A 13 5.06 2.74 -14.77
N ALA A 14 6.01 1.86 -14.50
CA ALA A 14 6.72 1.74 -13.22
C ALA A 14 7.43 3.04 -12.82
N ASN A 15 8.05 3.73 -13.79
CA ASN A 15 8.66 5.04 -13.56
C ASN A 15 7.61 6.10 -13.14
N LEU A 16 6.47 6.15 -13.83
CA LEU A 16 5.40 7.08 -13.47
C LEU A 16 4.85 6.79 -12.06
N TYR A 17 4.61 5.51 -11.74
CA TYR A 17 4.22 5.08 -10.39
C TYR A 17 5.25 5.51 -9.34
N THR A 18 6.54 5.29 -9.61
CA THR A 18 7.65 5.71 -8.73
C THR A 18 7.67 7.21 -8.48
N VAL A 19 7.43 8.04 -9.50
CA VAL A 19 7.35 9.50 -9.35
C VAL A 19 6.22 9.90 -8.40
N VAL A 20 5.04 9.29 -8.52
CA VAL A 20 3.90 9.60 -7.62
C VAL A 20 4.20 9.16 -6.18
N ILE A 21 4.80 7.98 -5.98
CA ILE A 21 5.21 7.51 -4.66
C ILE A 21 6.28 8.43 -4.04
N ALA A 22 7.25 8.88 -4.83
CA ALA A 22 8.25 9.84 -4.37
C ALA A 22 7.60 11.17 -3.96
N ALA A 23 6.65 11.67 -4.75
CA ALA A 23 5.88 12.87 -4.41
C ALA A 23 5.06 12.68 -3.11
N ALA A 24 4.40 11.53 -2.94
CA ALA A 24 3.67 11.19 -1.73
C ALA A 24 4.58 11.19 -0.49
N LEU A 25 5.79 10.63 -0.62
CA LEU A 25 6.80 10.63 0.44
C LEU A 25 7.29 12.04 0.77
N SER A 26 7.60 12.87 -0.22
CA SER A 26 7.99 14.27 0.00
C SER A 26 6.89 15.05 0.71
N VAL A 27 5.63 14.87 0.29
CA VAL A 27 4.47 15.48 0.94
C VAL A 27 4.29 14.98 2.36
N ALA A 28 4.56 13.70 2.64
CA ALA A 28 4.46 13.14 3.99
C ALA A 28 5.47 13.79 4.94
N VAL A 29 6.71 14.00 4.48
CA VAL A 29 7.75 14.70 5.25
C VAL A 29 7.33 16.14 5.54
N ILE A 30 6.88 16.88 4.52
CA ILE A 30 6.40 18.26 4.67
C ILE A 30 5.17 18.32 5.59
N SER A 31 4.25 17.36 5.48
CA SER A 31 3.03 17.34 6.30
C SER A 31 3.32 17.03 7.78
N THR A 32 4.48 16.43 8.07
CA THR A 32 4.94 16.18 9.44
C THR A 32 5.58 17.43 10.07
N ILE A 33 6.13 18.34 9.26
CA ILE A 33 6.86 19.54 9.70
C ILE A 33 6.13 20.80 9.24
N ASP A 34 5.56 21.56 10.16
CA ASP A 34 5.10 22.92 9.85
C ASP A 34 6.30 23.80 9.47
N ILE A 35 6.30 24.32 8.25
CA ILE A 35 7.39 25.15 7.71
C ILE A 35 7.60 26.42 8.55
N ASN A 36 6.55 26.96 9.15
CA ASN A 36 6.62 28.20 9.93
C ASN A 36 7.09 27.95 11.38
N ALA A 37 6.73 26.81 11.95
CA ALA A 37 7.08 26.46 13.33
C ALA A 37 8.30 25.51 13.44
N GLY A 38 8.81 25.01 12.32
CA GLY A 38 9.97 24.12 12.25
C GLY A 38 9.75 22.83 13.05
N LEU A 39 10.83 22.29 13.63
CA LEU A 39 10.80 21.01 14.36
C LEU A 39 9.89 21.01 15.60
N THR A 40 9.56 22.17 16.15
CA THR A 40 8.67 22.27 17.33
C THR A 40 7.21 21.89 17.02
N SER A 41 6.85 21.85 15.73
CA SER A 41 5.53 21.46 15.27
C SER A 41 5.31 19.94 15.17
N ILE A 42 6.36 19.15 15.33
CA ILE A 42 6.28 17.69 15.23
C ILE A 42 5.51 17.17 16.44
N SER A 43 4.28 16.73 16.20
CA SER A 43 3.47 16.08 17.21
C SER A 43 3.76 14.58 17.27
N GLY A 44 3.58 13.95 18.43
CA GLY A 44 3.66 12.50 18.55
C GLY A 44 2.66 11.78 17.64
N VAL A 45 1.47 12.37 17.44
CA VAL A 45 0.43 11.86 16.53
C VAL A 45 0.95 11.78 15.09
N SER A 46 1.48 12.90 14.57
CA SER A 46 1.97 12.96 13.20
C SER A 46 3.17 12.06 12.97
N MET A 47 4.07 11.93 13.94
CA MET A 47 5.19 11.01 13.83
C MET A 47 4.73 9.54 13.77
N LEU A 48 3.76 9.15 14.60
CA LEU A 48 3.22 7.78 14.58
C LEU A 48 2.48 7.48 13.27
N LEU A 49 1.68 8.41 12.76
CA LEU A 49 1.04 8.22 11.45
C LEU A 49 2.04 8.23 10.30
N PHE A 50 3.12 9.01 10.39
CA PHE A 50 4.20 8.98 9.41
C PHE A 50 4.89 7.61 9.39
N VAL A 51 5.12 7.00 10.57
CA VAL A 51 5.62 5.62 10.66
C VAL A 51 4.62 4.63 10.06
N ALA A 52 3.33 4.75 10.37
CA ALA A 52 2.28 3.90 9.78
C ALA A 52 2.23 4.03 8.25
N PHE A 53 2.37 5.26 7.74
CA PHE A 53 2.44 5.57 6.32
C PHE A 53 3.65 4.89 5.67
N LEU A 54 4.87 5.06 6.19
CA LEU A 54 6.07 4.42 5.64
C LEU A 54 5.99 2.90 5.68
N ALA A 55 5.55 2.35 6.81
CA ALA A 55 5.37 0.92 6.97
C ALA A 55 4.41 0.37 5.93
N THR A 56 3.31 1.06 5.64
CA THR A 56 2.35 0.65 4.60
C THR A 56 2.90 0.86 3.19
N LEU A 57 3.56 1.99 2.94
CA LEU A 57 4.03 2.43 1.62
C LEU A 57 5.09 1.48 1.05
N PHE A 58 6.10 1.10 1.84
CA PHE A 58 7.24 0.36 1.30
C PHE A 58 6.89 -1.03 0.76
N PRO A 59 6.18 -1.91 1.49
CA PRO A 59 5.80 -3.21 0.97
C PRO A 59 4.83 -3.09 -0.22
N PHE A 60 3.95 -2.07 -0.24
CA PHE A 60 3.09 -1.79 -1.39
C PHE A 60 3.89 -1.42 -2.63
N PHE A 61 4.79 -0.44 -2.50
CA PHE A 61 5.61 0.03 -3.61
C PHE A 61 6.48 -1.10 -4.15
N HIS A 62 7.17 -1.82 -3.25
CA HIS A 62 8.02 -2.94 -3.63
C HIS A 62 7.21 -4.09 -4.24
N GLY A 63 6.05 -4.41 -3.65
CA GLY A 63 5.18 -5.49 -4.09
C GLY A 63 4.58 -5.22 -5.47
N ALA A 64 4.12 -3.99 -5.69
CA ALA A 64 3.60 -3.53 -6.98
C ALA A 64 4.64 -3.64 -8.10
N LEU A 65 5.85 -3.14 -7.88
CA LEU A 65 6.92 -3.24 -8.88
C LEU A 65 7.30 -4.68 -9.15
N ARG A 66 7.46 -5.49 -8.09
CA ARG A 66 7.80 -6.90 -8.23
C ARG A 66 6.69 -7.68 -8.95
N HIS A 67 5.42 -7.38 -8.70
CA HIS A 67 4.30 -7.99 -9.39
C HIS A 67 4.31 -7.64 -10.89
N LEU A 68 4.57 -6.38 -11.25
CA LEU A 68 4.69 -5.99 -12.65
C LEU A 68 5.85 -6.73 -13.35
N ASP A 69 6.99 -6.87 -12.68
CA ASP A 69 8.15 -7.60 -13.23
C ASP A 69 7.87 -9.11 -13.33
N ASP A 70 7.33 -9.72 -12.28
CA ASP A 70 7.03 -11.16 -12.23
C ASP A 70 6.00 -11.54 -13.32
N VAL A 71 4.86 -10.84 -13.37
CA VAL A 71 3.75 -11.19 -14.26
C VAL A 71 4.06 -10.90 -15.72
N TYR A 72 4.77 -9.80 -16.01
CA TYR A 72 4.87 -9.29 -17.37
C TYR A 72 6.29 -9.31 -17.97
N ILE A 73 7.35 -9.52 -17.19
CA ILE A 73 8.73 -9.56 -17.69
C ILE A 73 9.33 -10.96 -17.54
N GLU A 74 9.28 -11.52 -16.33
CA GLU A 74 9.98 -12.75 -15.98
C GLU A 74 9.23 -14.01 -16.41
N ASN A 75 7.93 -14.07 -16.14
CA ASN A 75 7.14 -15.20 -16.56
C ASN A 75 6.87 -15.10 -18.07
N GLU A 76 7.28 -16.11 -18.85
CA GLU A 76 6.96 -16.24 -20.28
C GLU A 76 5.49 -16.59 -20.53
N ASN A 77 4.58 -16.04 -19.72
CA ASN A 77 3.15 -16.25 -19.83
C ASN A 77 2.66 -15.59 -21.13
N ALA A 78 2.72 -16.33 -22.23
CA ALA A 78 2.25 -15.94 -23.56
C ALA A 78 0.75 -15.57 -23.62
N HIS A 79 0.04 -15.70 -22.50
CA HIS A 79 -1.40 -15.51 -22.39
C HIS A 79 -1.85 -14.29 -21.57
N VAL A 80 -0.95 -13.50 -20.97
CA VAL A 80 -1.39 -12.31 -20.22
C VAL A 80 -1.93 -11.25 -21.20
N SER A 81 -3.21 -10.92 -21.05
CA SER A 81 -3.88 -9.98 -21.94
C SER A 81 -3.36 -8.55 -21.74
N ARG A 82 -3.30 -7.75 -22.81
CA ARG A 82 -2.93 -6.32 -22.71
C ARG A 82 -3.88 -5.53 -21.80
N SER A 83 -5.14 -5.96 -21.74
CA SER A 83 -6.15 -5.35 -20.89
C SER A 83 -5.84 -5.55 -19.41
N ALA A 84 -5.30 -6.71 -19.03
CA ALA A 84 -4.87 -6.98 -17.65
C ALA A 84 -3.77 -5.98 -17.23
N LEU A 85 -2.76 -5.75 -18.09
CA LEU A 85 -1.70 -4.77 -17.81
C LEU A 85 -2.25 -3.36 -17.56
N ILE A 86 -3.20 -2.92 -18.39
CA ILE A 86 -3.81 -1.60 -18.26
C ILE A 86 -4.62 -1.50 -16.96
N ILE A 87 -5.36 -2.54 -16.60
CA ILE A 87 -6.16 -2.59 -15.37
C ILE A 87 -5.25 -2.59 -14.14
N ASP A 88 -4.23 -3.45 -14.10
CA ASP A 88 -3.28 -3.51 -13.00
C ASP A 88 -2.57 -2.17 -12.84
N PHE A 89 -2.09 -1.57 -13.94
CA PHE A 89 -1.47 -0.26 -13.86
C PHE A 89 -2.43 0.82 -13.37
N ALA A 90 -3.66 0.88 -13.88
CA ALA A 90 -4.63 1.87 -13.45
C ALA A 90 -4.94 1.74 -11.95
N LEU A 91 -5.05 0.51 -11.44
CA LEU A 91 -5.23 0.24 -10.02
C LEU A 91 -4.00 0.67 -9.23
N LEU A 92 -2.79 0.26 -9.63
CA LEU A 92 -1.55 0.67 -8.95
C LEU A 92 -1.38 2.19 -8.94
N PHE A 93 -1.65 2.86 -10.04
CA PHE A 93 -1.60 4.32 -10.13
C PHE A 93 -2.63 4.98 -9.20
N MET A 94 -3.87 4.47 -9.14
CA MET A 94 -4.87 4.91 -8.17
C MET A 94 -4.37 4.74 -6.73
N HIS A 95 -3.74 3.60 -6.39
CA HIS A 95 -3.15 3.40 -5.07
C HIS A 95 -2.08 4.44 -4.76
N ALA A 96 -1.22 4.78 -5.73
CA ALA A 96 -0.21 5.83 -5.54
C ALA A 96 -0.83 7.20 -5.25
N LEU A 97 -1.92 7.56 -5.94
CA LEU A 97 -2.67 8.78 -5.66
C LEU A 97 -3.31 8.76 -4.27
N VAL A 98 -3.79 7.61 -3.81
CA VAL A 98 -4.31 7.48 -2.44
C VAL A 98 -3.21 7.60 -1.40
N PHE A 99 -1.99 7.09 -1.65
CA PHE A 99 -0.84 7.36 -0.78
C PHE A 99 -0.49 8.85 -0.73
N LEU A 100 -0.60 9.58 -1.85
CA LEU A 100 -0.45 11.03 -1.87
C LEU A 100 -1.56 11.74 -1.06
N ALA A 101 -2.77 11.20 -1.01
CA ALA A 101 -3.83 11.71 -0.15
C ALA A 101 -3.58 11.38 1.34
N LEU A 102 -3.14 10.15 1.66
CA LEU A 102 -2.80 9.72 3.01
C LEU A 102 -1.69 10.58 3.63
N SER A 103 -0.70 11.00 2.82
CA SER A 103 0.39 11.84 3.29
C SER A 103 -0.06 13.24 3.76
N GLN A 104 -1.22 13.73 3.29
CA GLN A 104 -1.83 14.97 3.75
C GLN A 104 -2.64 14.79 5.06
N LEU A 105 -2.95 13.55 5.44
CA LEU A 105 -3.78 13.23 6.61
C LEU A 105 -2.99 12.86 7.86
N LEU A 106 -1.67 13.10 7.87
CA LEU A 106 -0.80 12.76 9.02
C LEU A 106 -1.12 13.52 10.31
N LYS A 107 -2.02 14.52 10.28
CA LYS A 107 -2.51 15.21 11.48
C LYS A 107 -3.94 14.82 11.86
N LYS A 108 -4.57 13.91 11.12
CA LYS A 108 -5.97 13.50 11.27
C LYS A 108 -6.10 11.97 11.33
N PRO A 109 -5.89 11.34 12.50
CA PRO A 109 -5.80 9.88 12.60
C PRO A 109 -7.04 9.11 12.16
N SER A 110 -8.24 9.63 12.45
CA SER A 110 -9.52 9.06 12.00
C SER A 110 -9.61 9.02 10.47
N ASP A 111 -9.42 10.17 9.82
CA ASP A 111 -9.47 10.30 8.36
C ASP A 111 -8.39 9.43 7.70
N PHE A 112 -7.18 9.41 8.27
CA PHE A 112 -6.08 8.54 7.83
C PHE A 112 -6.46 7.06 7.94
N ALA A 113 -7.05 6.63 9.07
CA ALA A 113 -7.45 5.24 9.28
C ALA A 113 -8.49 4.78 8.26
N TRP A 114 -9.53 5.59 8.03
CA TRP A 114 -10.59 5.27 7.08
C TRP A 114 -10.08 5.22 5.64
N LEU A 115 -9.23 6.17 5.24
CA LEU A 115 -8.62 6.15 3.91
C LEU A 115 -7.66 4.95 3.75
N LEU A 116 -6.91 4.60 4.80
CA LEU A 116 -6.04 3.43 4.81
C LEU A 116 -6.83 2.12 4.69
N ILE A 117 -7.94 1.97 5.42
CA ILE A 117 -8.85 0.84 5.27
C ILE A 117 -9.41 0.78 3.84
N GLY A 118 -9.83 1.92 3.30
CA GLY A 118 -10.36 2.01 1.94
C GLY A 118 -9.37 1.49 0.90
N VAL A 119 -8.12 1.96 0.93
CA VAL A 119 -7.10 1.51 -0.03
C VAL A 119 -6.75 0.04 0.13
N LEU A 120 -6.65 -0.46 1.37
CA LEU A 120 -6.40 -1.88 1.62
C LEU A 120 -7.57 -2.76 1.18
N THR A 121 -8.81 -2.26 1.26
CA THR A 121 -9.99 -2.99 0.79
C THR A 121 -9.95 -3.17 -0.71
N VAL A 122 -9.59 -2.12 -1.46
CA VAL A 122 -9.39 -2.21 -2.92
C VAL A 122 -8.31 -3.24 -3.26
N ASP A 123 -7.21 -3.23 -2.51
CA ASP A 123 -6.11 -4.19 -2.71
C ASP A 123 -6.52 -5.64 -2.41
N VAL A 124 -7.27 -5.88 -1.32
CA VAL A 124 -7.85 -7.21 -1.02
C VAL A 124 -8.76 -7.68 -2.15
N VAL A 125 -9.63 -6.81 -2.65
CA VAL A 125 -10.52 -7.13 -3.78
C VAL A 125 -9.72 -7.48 -5.03
N TRP A 126 -8.70 -6.69 -5.35
CA TRP A 126 -7.79 -6.96 -6.46
C TRP A 126 -7.06 -8.30 -6.29
N GLY A 127 -6.46 -8.55 -5.13
CA GLY A 127 -5.75 -9.79 -4.80
C GLY A 127 -6.63 -11.04 -4.89
N LEU A 128 -7.91 -10.92 -4.52
CA LEU A 128 -8.89 -12.00 -4.76
C LEU A 128 -9.07 -12.26 -6.25
N PHE A 129 -9.29 -11.23 -7.06
CA PHE A 129 -9.46 -11.40 -8.52
C PHE A 129 -8.22 -11.99 -9.19
N THR A 130 -7.02 -11.55 -8.82
CA THR A 130 -5.77 -12.07 -9.39
C THR A 130 -5.48 -13.50 -8.95
N SER A 131 -5.78 -13.85 -7.69
CA SER A 131 -5.60 -15.22 -7.19
C SER A 131 -6.49 -16.25 -7.88
N PHE A 132 -7.72 -15.88 -8.30
CA PHE A 132 -8.59 -16.77 -9.09
C PHE A 132 -8.09 -16.99 -10.52
N GLY A 133 -7.30 -16.07 -11.07
CA GLY A 133 -6.71 -16.19 -12.41
C GLY A 133 -5.44 -17.05 -12.44
N ALA A 134 -4.74 -17.19 -11.31
CA ALA A 134 -3.51 -17.98 -11.18
C ALA A 134 -3.83 -19.47 -11.02
N SER A 135 -4.17 -20.14 -12.13
CA SER A 135 -4.36 -21.60 -12.13
C SER A 135 -3.01 -22.33 -12.03
N SER A 136 -2.93 -23.28 -11.08
CA SER A 136 -1.97 -24.38 -10.95
C SER A 136 -0.69 -24.13 -10.11
N GLY A 137 -0.72 -24.65 -8.88
CA GLY A 137 0.46 -24.82 -8.03
C GLY A 137 0.07 -25.03 -6.57
N SER A 138 0.66 -26.01 -5.88
CA SER A 138 0.32 -26.38 -4.49
C SER A 138 0.81 -25.38 -3.43
N LYS A 139 1.23 -24.16 -3.82
CA LYS A 139 1.68 -23.09 -2.92
C LYS A 139 0.80 -21.86 -3.09
N LEU A 140 0.43 -21.23 -1.97
CA LEU A 140 -0.26 -19.93 -1.97
C LEU A 140 0.58 -18.91 -2.75
N SER A 141 -0.05 -18.22 -3.71
CA SER A 141 0.56 -17.13 -4.46
C SER A 141 0.87 -15.94 -3.53
N ALA A 142 1.73 -15.03 -3.99
CA ALA A 142 2.05 -13.82 -3.23
C ALA A 142 0.78 -12.97 -3.01
N GLU A 143 -0.06 -12.86 -4.04
CA GLU A 143 -1.33 -12.12 -4.03
C GLU A 143 -2.30 -12.68 -2.98
N ALA A 144 -2.40 -14.00 -2.86
CA ALA A 144 -3.23 -14.63 -1.84
C ALA A 144 -2.72 -14.31 -0.42
N LYS A 145 -1.39 -14.33 -0.21
CA LYS A 145 -0.79 -13.96 1.09
C LYS A 145 -1.04 -12.49 1.43
N TRP A 146 -0.84 -11.58 0.47
CA TRP A 146 -1.15 -10.15 0.63
C TRP A 146 -2.60 -9.91 0.98
N THR A 147 -3.51 -10.58 0.27
CA THR A 147 -4.96 -10.52 0.52
C THR A 147 -5.25 -10.90 1.97
N ILE A 148 -4.69 -11.99 2.48
CA ILE A 148 -4.88 -12.44 3.87
C ILE A 148 -4.32 -11.41 4.85
N ILE A 149 -3.09 -10.96 4.65
CA ILE A 149 -2.41 -9.99 5.53
C ILE A 149 -3.22 -8.68 5.62
N ASN A 150 -3.69 -8.18 4.47
CA ASN A 150 -4.42 -6.92 4.38
C ASN A 150 -5.82 -7.05 4.94
N PHE A 151 -6.49 -8.17 4.69
CA PHE A 151 -7.79 -8.47 5.29
C PHE A 151 -7.71 -8.51 6.82
N VAL A 152 -6.71 -9.20 7.39
CA VAL A 152 -6.51 -9.23 8.85
C VAL A 152 -6.26 -7.82 9.40
N PHE A 153 -5.42 -7.02 8.75
CA PHE A 153 -5.21 -5.63 9.15
C PHE A 153 -6.52 -4.83 9.15
N ILE A 154 -7.31 -4.92 8.07
CA ILE A 154 -8.60 -4.21 7.95
C ILE A 154 -9.52 -4.61 9.09
N VAL A 155 -9.69 -5.91 9.35
CA VAL A 155 -10.58 -6.42 10.41
C VAL A 155 -10.15 -5.90 11.78
N VAL A 156 -8.85 -5.92 12.09
CA VAL A 156 -8.33 -5.45 13.38
C VAL A 156 -8.58 -3.95 13.56
N VAL A 157 -8.24 -3.12 12.57
CA VAL A 157 -8.43 -1.66 12.67
C VAL A 157 -9.91 -1.32 12.67
N LEU A 158 -10.73 -1.93 11.81
CA LEU A 158 -12.16 -1.67 11.73
C LEU A 158 -12.87 -2.07 13.03
N ALA A 159 -12.53 -3.22 13.61
CA ALA A 159 -13.08 -3.65 14.91
C ALA A 159 -12.73 -2.64 16.02
N TYR A 160 -11.51 -2.09 16.02
CA TYR A 160 -11.13 -1.04 16.97
C TYR A 160 -11.91 0.25 16.74
N LEU A 161 -12.08 0.71 15.49
CA LEU A 161 -12.83 1.92 15.17
C LEU A 161 -14.29 1.79 15.62
N VAL A 162 -14.94 0.66 15.31
CA VAL A 162 -16.33 0.38 15.70
C VAL A 162 -16.48 0.28 17.21
N ALA A 163 -15.57 -0.42 17.90
CA ALA A 163 -15.64 -0.59 19.36
C ALA A 163 -15.44 0.71 20.15
N ASN A 164 -14.91 1.77 19.51
CA ASN A 164 -14.66 3.07 20.13
C ASN A 164 -15.50 4.19 19.48
N ASP A 165 -16.50 3.86 18.66
CA ASP A 165 -17.36 4.83 17.94
C ASP A 165 -16.56 5.91 17.17
N ILE A 166 -15.46 5.50 16.54
CA ILE A 166 -14.58 6.41 15.80
C ILE A 166 -15.01 6.51 14.33
N TYR A 167 -15.57 7.67 13.98
CA TYR A 167 -15.94 8.03 12.61
C TYR A 167 -14.95 9.06 12.02
N VAL A 168 -15.19 9.46 10.76
CA VAL A 168 -14.43 10.53 10.09
C VAL A 168 -14.63 11.85 10.86
N GLY A 169 -13.56 12.63 11.06
CA GLY A 169 -13.61 13.91 11.79
C GLY A 169 -12.81 13.95 13.10
N SER A 170 -13.15 14.89 13.98
CA SER A 170 -12.39 15.15 15.22
C SER A 170 -12.56 14.04 16.26
N MET A 171 -11.52 13.82 17.06
CA MET A 171 -11.49 12.77 18.09
C MET A 171 -10.82 13.25 19.37
N GLU A 172 -11.30 12.76 20.51
CA GLU A 172 -10.79 13.15 21.84
C GLU A 172 -9.36 12.64 22.11
N SER A 173 -9.05 11.42 21.67
CA SER A 173 -7.74 10.77 21.95
C SER A 173 -7.00 10.34 20.67
N PRO A 174 -6.49 11.29 19.87
CA PRO A 174 -5.86 11.00 18.58
C PRO A 174 -4.60 10.14 18.69
N ILE A 175 -3.88 10.22 19.81
CA ILE A 175 -2.61 9.50 20.01
C ILE A 175 -2.81 7.98 20.13
N ARG A 176 -3.93 7.52 20.70
CA ARG A 176 -4.20 6.08 20.87
C ARG A 176 -4.42 5.40 19.52
N LEU A 177 -5.25 6.00 18.66
CA LEU A 177 -5.47 5.49 17.31
C LEU A 177 -4.19 5.55 16.48
N ALA A 178 -3.44 6.67 16.53
CA ALA A 178 -2.18 6.78 15.80
C ALA A 178 -1.16 5.71 16.21
N GLY A 179 -1.04 5.43 17.52
CA GLY A 179 -0.19 4.37 18.05
C GLY A 179 -0.60 2.98 17.57
N LEU A 180 -1.91 2.67 17.62
CA LEU A 180 -2.44 1.42 17.10
C LEU A 180 -2.11 1.25 15.61
N LEU A 181 -2.36 2.26 14.79
CA LEU A 181 -2.11 2.23 13.35
C LEU A 181 -0.63 2.02 13.05
N ALA A 182 0.28 2.69 13.78
CA ALA A 182 1.72 2.52 13.61
C ALA A 182 2.16 1.09 13.92
N ILE A 183 1.70 0.53 15.05
CA ILE A 183 2.04 -0.83 15.47
C ILE A 183 1.47 -1.86 14.49
N ALA A 184 0.18 -1.73 14.13
CA ALA A 184 -0.47 -2.63 13.20
C ALA A 184 0.18 -2.59 11.82
N ALA A 185 0.56 -1.39 11.33
CA ALA A 185 1.19 -1.24 10.03
C ALA A 185 2.59 -1.84 10.02
N LEU A 186 3.41 -1.60 11.06
CA LEU A 186 4.72 -2.23 11.21
C LEU A 186 4.61 -3.76 11.27
N ALA A 187 3.70 -4.29 12.08
CA ALA A 187 3.48 -5.73 12.21
C ALA A 187 3.08 -6.34 10.86
N ARG A 188 2.12 -5.71 10.16
CA ARG A 188 1.70 -6.09 8.81
C ARG A 188 2.89 -6.16 7.86
N SER A 189 3.72 -5.13 7.81
CA SER A 189 4.86 -5.04 6.88
C SER A 189 5.96 -6.07 7.19
N VAL A 190 6.22 -6.33 8.48
CA VAL A 190 7.15 -7.39 8.88
C VAL A 190 6.61 -8.75 8.44
N ILE A 191 5.34 -9.05 8.70
CA ILE A 191 4.71 -10.30 8.28
C ILE A 191 4.77 -10.46 6.77
N ASP A 192 4.51 -9.39 6.02
CA ASP A 192 4.57 -9.37 4.55
C ASP A 192 5.96 -9.76 4.03
N TYR A 193 7.01 -9.08 4.49
CA TYR A 193 8.38 -9.41 4.07
C TYR A 193 8.82 -10.82 4.50
N LEU A 194 8.38 -11.31 5.65
CA LEU A 194 8.73 -12.65 6.12
C LEU A 194 7.99 -13.74 5.35
N TRP A 195 6.69 -13.57 5.10
CA TRP A 195 5.85 -14.60 4.47
C TRP A 195 5.94 -14.60 2.94
N CYS A 196 6.23 -13.44 2.34
CA CYS A 196 6.39 -13.24 0.91
C CYS A 196 7.87 -13.08 0.50
N ARG A 197 8.81 -13.53 1.34
CA ARG A 197 10.26 -13.36 1.13
C ARG A 197 10.74 -13.81 -0.25
N ASP A 198 10.33 -15.00 -0.69
CA ASP A 198 10.78 -15.57 -1.97
C ASP A 198 10.27 -14.74 -3.17
N PHE A 199 9.14 -14.06 -3.01
CA PHE A 199 8.60 -13.16 -4.02
C PHE A 199 9.37 -11.85 -4.06
N TYR A 200 9.62 -11.22 -2.91
CA TYR A 200 10.36 -9.96 -2.81
C TYR A 200 11.84 -10.08 -3.15
N PHE A 201 12.45 -11.23 -2.85
CA PHE A 201 13.89 -11.46 -3.01
C PHE A 201 14.12 -12.77 -3.77
N PRO A 202 13.77 -12.83 -5.07
CA PRO A 202 14.06 -13.99 -5.91
C PRO A 202 15.57 -14.21 -5.99
N LYS A 203 15.99 -15.47 -6.11
CA LYS A 203 17.40 -15.87 -6.16
C LYS A 203 18.01 -15.72 -7.55
#